data_AF-A0A8S3EA22-F1
#
_entry.id   AF-A0A8S3EA22-F1
#
_cell.length_a   1.000
_cell.length_b   1.000
_cell.length_c   1.000
_cell.angle_alpha   90.00
_cell.angle_beta   90.00
_cell.angle_gamma   90.00
#
_symmetry.space_group_name_H-M   'P 1'
#
loop_
_entity.id
_entity.type
_entity.pdbx_description
1 polymer ?
#
loop_
_entity_poly.entity_id
_entity_poly.type
_entity_poly.pdbx_seq_one_letter_code
_entity_poly.pdbx_strand_id
1 'polypeptide(L)' 'KVRLASICMSDVYTVTGQRIEPTPSVLGHEAVVEVIAHRRPESDLIKGDRLTFSIADS' A
#
# COMPACT_ATOMS: atom_id res chain seq x y z
N LYS A 1 -0.87 10.00 2.26
CA LYS A 1 -2.23 10.02 1.67
C LYS A 1 -2.22 9.22 0.38
N VAL A 2 -3.16 8.28 0.18
CA VAL A 2 -3.30 7.56 -1.09
C VAL A 2 -3.81 8.51 -2.18
N ARG A 3 -3.13 8.53 -3.33
CA ARG A 3 -3.50 9.31 -4.51
C ARG A 3 -4.12 8.44 -5.60
N LEU A 4 -3.61 7.22 -5.76
CA LEU A 4 -4.11 6.18 -6.66
C LEU A 4 -3.79 4.82 -6.04
N ALA A 5 -4.69 3.86 -6.17
CA ALA A 5 -4.44 2.45 -5.87
C ALA A 5 -4.99 1.62 -7.03
N SER A 6 -4.24 0.60 -7.46
CA SER A 6 -4.75 -0.40 -8.40
C SER A 6 -5.39 -1.57 -7.66
N ILE A 7 -6.18 -2.35 -8.40
CA ILE A 7 -6.71 -3.63 -7.94
C ILE A 7 -5.92 -4.70 -8.66
N CYS A 8 -5.22 -5.53 -7.89
CA CYS A 8 -4.54 -6.70 -8.41
C CYS A 8 -5.43 -7.93 -8.24
N MET A 9 -5.18 -8.98 -9.04
CA MET A 9 -5.89 -10.24 -8.92
C MET A 9 -5.72 -10.89 -7.55
N SER A 10 -4.62 -10.65 -6.84
CA SER A 10 -4.45 -11.19 -5.48
C SER A 10 -5.42 -10.55 -4.48
N ASP A 11 -5.77 -9.27 -4.63
CA ASP A 11 -6.82 -8.63 -3.82
C ASP A 11 -8.17 -9.30 -4.10
N VAL A 12 -8.46 -9.56 -5.39
CA VAL A 12 -9.68 -10.27 -5.82
C VAL A 12 -9.71 -11.68 -5.21
N TYR A 13 -8.62 -12.44 -5.31
CA TYR A 13 -8.51 -13.78 -4.74
C TYR A 13 -8.70 -13.80 -3.23
N THR A 14 -8.26 -12.76 -2.51
CA THR A 14 -8.52 -12.66 -1.08
C THR A 14 -10.00 -12.43 -0.78
N VAL A 15 -10.68 -11.56 -1.53
CA VAL A 15 -12.12 -11.31 -1.36
C VAL A 15 -12.98 -12.50 -1.78
N THR A 16 -12.59 -13.23 -2.82
CA THR A 16 -13.33 -14.40 -3.33
C THR A 16 -13.02 -15.70 -2.59
N GLY A 17 -12.11 -15.68 -1.60
CA GLY A 17 -11.73 -16.85 -0.81
C GLY A 17 -10.79 -17.83 -1.53
N GLN A 18 -10.23 -17.45 -2.68
CA GLN A 18 -9.20 -18.22 -3.39
C GLN A 18 -7.82 -18.08 -2.72
N ARG A 19 -7.64 -17.02 -1.92
CA ARG A 19 -6.48 -16.78 -1.06
C ARG A 19 -6.99 -16.48 0.35
N ILE A 20 -6.57 -17.27 1.34
CA ILE A 20 -6.98 -17.08 2.74
C ILE A 20 -5.97 -16.19 3.45
N GLU A 21 -6.44 -15.06 3.96
CA GLU A 21 -5.68 -14.12 4.78
C GLU A 21 -6.41 -13.90 6.11
N PRO A 22 -5.73 -13.52 7.21
CA PRO A 22 -6.37 -13.16 8.47
C PRO A 22 -7.46 -12.10 8.27
N THR A 23 -8.63 -12.28 8.89
CA THR A 23 -9.75 -11.34 8.78
C THR A 23 -10.15 -10.77 10.14
N PRO A 24 -10.51 -9.46 10.21
CA PRO A 24 -10.57 -8.49 9.11
C PRO A 24 -9.19 -8.03 8.63
N SER A 25 -9.08 -7.68 7.35
CA SER A 25 -7.84 -7.20 6.73
C SER A 25 -8.05 -5.92 5.90
N VAL A 26 -6.96 -5.18 5.71
CA VAL A 26 -6.87 -4.07 4.76
C VAL A 26 -6.14 -4.58 3.52
N LEU A 27 -6.82 -4.59 2.37
CA LEU A 27 -6.25 -5.03 1.09
C LEU A 27 -5.61 -3.85 0.34
N GLY A 28 -4.96 -4.18 -0.79
CA GLY A 28 -4.23 -3.22 -1.61
C GLY A 28 -2.74 -3.21 -1.28
N HIS A 29 -1.94 -3.50 -2.30
CA HIS A 29 -0.49 -3.55 -2.22
C HIS A 29 0.18 -2.81 -3.38
N GLU A 30 -0.58 -2.05 -4.15
CA GLU A 30 -0.12 -1.29 -5.30
C GLU A 30 -0.73 0.12 -5.26
N ALA A 31 0.07 1.11 -4.86
CA ALA A 31 -0.43 2.47 -4.77
C ALA A 31 0.62 3.54 -5.05
N VAL A 32 0.11 4.71 -5.42
CA VAL A 32 0.84 5.97 -5.40
C VAL A 32 0.36 6.76 -4.19
N VAL A 33 1.31 7.24 -3.38
CA VAL A 33 1.04 7.97 -2.15
C VAL A 33 1.77 9.31 -2.11
N GLU A 34 1.25 10.21 -1.29
CA GLU A 34 1.87 11.47 -0.93
C GLU A 34 2.25 11.48 0.56
N VAL A 35 3.46 11.95 0.88
CA VAL A 35 3.92 12.12 2.26
C VAL A 35 3.11 13.22 2.95
N ILE A 36 2.42 12.86 4.03
CA ILE A 36 1.70 13.82 4.88
C ILE A 36 2.44 14.10 6.21
N ALA A 37 3.16 13.09 6.70
CA ALA A 37 4.05 13.11 7.85
C ALA A 37 4.92 11.84 7.83
N HIS A 38 6.15 11.89 8.36
CA HIS A 38 7.00 10.73 8.59
C HIS A 38 7.86 10.95 9.84
N ARG A 39 8.45 9.86 10.37
CA ARG A 39 9.34 9.89 11.55
C ARG A 39 10.73 9.32 11.25
N ARG A 40 11.18 9.45 10.00
CA ARG A 40 12.50 8.97 9.56
C ARG A 40 13.48 10.14 9.58
N PRO A 41 14.35 10.26 10.59
CA PRO A 41 15.24 11.42 10.73
C PRO A 41 16.31 11.47 9.63
N GLU A 42 16.83 10.32 9.20
CA GLU A 42 17.86 10.19 8.16
C GLU A 42 17.30 10.24 6.73
N SER A 43 16.08 10.74 6.54
CA SER A 43 15.39 10.71 5.26
C SER A 43 15.18 12.12 4.73
N ASP A 44 15.53 12.35 3.47
CA ASP A 44 15.27 13.61 2.77
C ASP A 44 13.80 13.78 2.33
N LEU A 45 12.90 12.93 2.82
CA LEU A 45 11.49 13.03 2.48
C LEU A 45 10.90 14.30 3.08
N ILE A 46 10.11 15.01 2.27
CA ILE A 46 9.34 16.16 2.72
C ILE A 46 7.85 15.93 2.52
N LYS A 47 7.03 16.68 3.26
CA LYS A 47 5.59 16.69 3.05
C LYS A 47 5.29 17.11 1.61
N GLY A 48 4.48 16.32 0.91
CA GLY A 48 4.14 16.52 -0.50
C GLY A 48 4.88 15.59 -1.46
N ASP A 49 5.95 14.92 -1.01
CA ASP A 49 6.67 13.98 -1.86
C ASP A 49 5.79 12.82 -2.33
N ARG A 50 5.99 12.42 -3.58
CA ARG A 50 5.27 11.32 -4.22
C ARG A 50 6.09 10.04 -4.10
N LEU A 51 5.46 8.98 -3.59
CA LEU A 51 6.07 7.67 -3.41
C LEU A 51 5.20 6.59 -4.06
N THR A 52 5.83 5.49 -4.45
CA THR A 52 5.13 4.23 -4.74
C THR A 52 5.12 3.38 -3.48
N PHE A 53 3.95 2.83 -3.16
CA PHE A 53 3.78 1.80 -2.15
C PHE A 53 3.57 0.47 -2.87
N SER A 54 4.51 -0.45 -2.67
CA SER A 54 4.40 -1.84 -3.10
C SER A 54 4.69 -2.76 -1.92
N ILE A 55 3.83 -3.74 -1.64
CA ILE A 55 4.22 -4.85 -0.76
C ILE A 55 5.01 -5.82 -1.62
N ALA A 56 6.34 -5.83 -1.46
CA ALA A 56 7.15 -6.93 -1.93
C ALA A 56 7.12 -8.00 -0.83
N ASP A 57 6.38 -9.08 -1.07
CA ASP A 57 6.55 -10.30 -0.28
C ASP A 57 7.87 -10.95 -0.73
N SER A 58 8.72 -11.32 0.23
CA SER A 58 10.06 -11.86 0.00
C SER A 58 10.08 -13.36 0.19
#